data_AF-A0AAV2TQT9-F1
#
_entry.id   AF-A0AAV2TQT9-F1
#
_cell.length_a   1.000
_cell.length_b   1.000
_cell.length_c   1.000
_cell.angle_alpha   90.00
_cell.angle_beta   90.00
_cell.angle_gamma   90.00
#
_symmetry.space_group_name_H-M   'P 1'
#
loop_
_entity.id
_entity.type
_entity.pdbx_description
1 polymer ?
#
loop_
_entity_poly.entity_id
_entity_poly.type
_entity_poly.pdbx_seq_one_letter_code
_entity_poly.pdbx_strand_id
1 'polypeptide(L)'
;MYTSKHKISARLYLTLLIWMSVQAASAPDRSQHKRLHQEHSLFRPMPSEPNLWNLGGTARFDDGVLNLVPMRTRVAGVAWNGIPVDYCNWELNIWFSVKTKYRSGDGWALFYTEEPITEVELDPYKNAMGGPNDYRGIALIFDSHNNYFRDGNFPRLYPVLLNGDYKYSHYHNGWYQRPYSCPYQCVNGQCKIRFEYWNRNLHMTAMNWRGDELCHRGSSNVVLPAGGYFSFTAFNNYQRESVDILEFKVEEILDGSECFDRDGEKPKWDHDTY
;
A
#
# COMPACT_ATOMS: atom_id res chain seq x y z
N MET A 1 -60.02 -17.73 27.60
CA MET A 1 -59.23 -17.77 26.34
C MET A 1 -57.87 -18.37 26.65
N TYR A 2 -57.65 -19.63 26.29
CA TYR A 2 -56.46 -20.39 26.69
C TYR A 2 -55.31 -20.17 25.69
N THR A 3 -54.18 -19.71 26.20
CA THR A 3 -52.94 -19.45 25.46
C THR A 3 -52.30 -20.75 24.99
N SER A 4 -52.14 -20.93 23.68
CA SER A 4 -51.38 -22.04 23.08
C SER A 4 -49.88 -21.75 23.20
N LYS A 5 -49.17 -22.53 24.02
CA LYS A 5 -47.71 -22.52 24.07
C LYS A 5 -47.17 -23.37 22.93
N HIS A 6 -46.62 -22.74 21.89
CA HIS A 6 -45.94 -23.44 20.81
C HIS A 6 -44.65 -24.09 21.34
N LYS A 7 -44.66 -25.42 21.45
CA LYS A 7 -43.45 -26.22 21.70
C LYS A 7 -42.67 -26.33 20.38
N ILE A 8 -41.73 -25.41 20.18
CA ILE A 8 -40.74 -25.55 19.10
C ILE A 8 -39.86 -26.77 19.45
N SER A 9 -39.83 -27.75 18.54
CA SER A 9 -39.14 -29.03 18.74
C SER A 9 -37.64 -28.83 18.90
N ALA A 10 -37.03 -29.48 19.91
CA ALA A 10 -35.57 -29.48 20.11
C ALA A 10 -34.79 -29.95 18.86
N ARG A 11 -35.43 -30.77 18.00
CA ARG A 11 -34.85 -31.20 16.72
C ARG A 11 -34.70 -30.04 15.72
N LEU A 12 -35.63 -29.08 15.72
CA LEU A 12 -35.55 -27.89 14.86
C LEU A 12 -34.40 -26.98 15.29
N TYR A 13 -34.17 -26.81 16.60
CA TYR A 13 -33.01 -26.07 17.11
C TYR A 13 -31.69 -26.76 16.76
N LEU A 14 -31.62 -28.08 16.90
CA LEU A 14 -30.41 -28.83 16.60
C LEU A 14 -30.08 -28.79 15.10
N THR A 15 -31.08 -28.89 14.21
CA THR A 15 -30.86 -28.74 12.76
C THR A 15 -30.45 -27.33 12.40
N LEU A 16 -31.02 -26.29 13.03
CA LEU A 16 -30.65 -24.90 12.78
C LEU A 16 -29.20 -24.62 13.23
N LEU A 17 -28.80 -25.18 14.38
CA LEU A 17 -27.43 -25.06 14.90
C LEU A 17 -26.42 -25.81 14.03
N ILE A 18 -26.77 -26.99 13.53
CA ILE A 18 -25.94 -27.75 12.59
C ILE A 18 -25.82 -27.01 11.24
N TRP A 19 -26.90 -26.39 10.75
CA TRP A 19 -26.86 -25.61 9.52
C TRP A 19 -25.98 -24.36 9.67
N MET A 20 -26.10 -23.65 10.81
CA MET A 20 -25.25 -22.50 11.14
C MET A 20 -23.78 -22.88 11.32
N SER A 21 -23.46 -24.03 11.93
CA SER A 21 -22.07 -24.48 12.07
C SER A 21 -21.45 -24.94 10.75
N VAL A 22 -22.24 -25.52 9.84
CA VAL A 22 -21.79 -25.86 8.48
C VAL A 22 -21.48 -24.60 7.66
N GLN A 23 -22.27 -23.53 7.80
CA GLN A 23 -21.98 -22.24 7.15
C GLN A 23 -20.78 -21.50 7.77
N ALA A 24 -20.54 -21.62 9.07
CA ALA A 24 -19.33 -21.07 9.69
C ALA A 24 -18.05 -21.81 9.27
N ALA A 25 -18.15 -23.09 8.89
CA ALA A 25 -17.02 -23.92 8.48
C ALA A 25 -16.66 -23.81 6.97
N SER A 26 -17.44 -23.08 6.17
CA SER A 26 -17.20 -22.91 4.73
C SER A 26 -16.63 -21.54 4.36
N ALA A 27 -15.95 -20.85 5.28
CA ALA A 27 -15.07 -19.76 4.90
C ALA A 27 -13.81 -20.39 4.29
N PRO A 28 -13.54 -20.23 2.98
CA PRO A 28 -12.34 -20.78 2.38
C PRO A 28 -11.10 -20.23 3.10
N ASP A 29 -10.19 -21.12 3.46
CA ASP A 29 -8.90 -20.77 4.05
C ASP A 29 -8.07 -19.99 3.02
N ARG A 30 -8.12 -18.66 3.10
CA ARG A 30 -7.41 -17.73 2.21
C ARG A 30 -5.88 -17.89 2.26
N SER A 31 -5.32 -18.60 3.23
CA SER A 31 -3.87 -18.75 3.38
C SER A 31 -3.25 -19.75 2.39
N GLN A 32 -4.03 -20.69 1.85
CA GLN A 32 -3.54 -21.72 0.91
C GLN A 32 -3.45 -21.26 -0.55
N HIS A 33 -3.81 -20.01 -0.83
CA HIS A 33 -3.90 -19.44 -2.17
C HIS A 33 -2.89 -18.31 -2.41
N LYS A 34 -1.73 -18.32 -1.73
CA LYS A 34 -0.71 -17.28 -1.91
C LYS A 34 0.65 -17.85 -2.27
N ARG A 35 1.31 -17.24 -3.26
CA ARG A 35 2.68 -17.58 -3.68
C ARG A 35 3.61 -16.40 -3.38
N LEU A 36 4.64 -16.64 -2.59
CA LEU A 36 5.68 -15.64 -2.32
C LEU A 36 6.56 -15.43 -3.55
N HIS A 37 6.75 -14.17 -3.94
CA HIS A 37 7.70 -13.76 -4.98
C HIS A 37 8.93 -13.11 -4.36
N GLN A 38 10.01 -13.88 -4.24
CA GLN A 38 11.26 -13.41 -3.61
C GLN A 38 11.95 -12.32 -4.44
N GLU A 39 11.83 -12.40 -5.76
CA GLU A 39 12.38 -11.48 -6.74
C GLU A 39 11.81 -10.06 -6.62
N HIS A 40 10.61 -9.91 -6.05
CA HIS A 40 9.97 -8.63 -5.75
C HIS A 40 9.99 -8.29 -4.25
N SER A 41 10.48 -9.18 -3.39
CA SER A 41 10.43 -9.01 -1.93
C SER A 41 11.79 -8.59 -1.36
N LEU A 42 11.76 -7.91 -0.21
CA LEU A 42 12.92 -7.53 0.59
C LEU A 42 12.70 -7.99 2.04
N PHE A 43 13.58 -8.84 2.55
CA PHE A 43 13.52 -9.36 3.93
C PHE A 43 14.77 -8.99 4.70
N ARG A 44 14.61 -8.64 5.97
CA ARG A 44 15.73 -8.44 6.89
C ARG A 44 16.39 -9.78 7.29
N PRO A 45 17.73 -9.84 7.48
CA PRO A 45 18.69 -8.80 7.10
C PRO A 45 18.86 -8.75 5.57
N MET A 46 18.66 -7.57 4.98
CA MET A 46 18.88 -7.37 3.55
C MET A 46 20.39 -7.34 3.28
N PRO A 47 20.88 -8.00 2.22
CA PRO A 47 22.26 -7.83 1.79
C PRO A 47 22.49 -6.39 1.32
N SER A 48 23.75 -5.92 1.34
CA SER A 48 24.10 -4.56 0.88
C SER A 48 23.80 -4.34 -0.61
N GLU A 49 23.81 -5.41 -1.39
CA GLU A 49 23.44 -5.43 -2.81
C GLU A 49 22.43 -6.56 -3.04
N PRO A 50 21.13 -6.33 -2.79
CA PRO A 50 20.10 -7.32 -3.06
C PRO A 50 19.89 -7.45 -4.56
N ASN A 51 19.78 -8.70 -5.01
CA ASN A 51 19.50 -9.01 -6.40
C ASN A 51 18.21 -8.31 -6.86
N LEU A 52 18.24 -7.79 -8.09
CA LEU A 52 17.11 -7.17 -8.80
C LEU A 52 16.60 -5.84 -8.22
N TRP A 53 17.10 -5.36 -7.08
CA TRP A 53 16.76 -4.05 -6.56
C TRP A 53 17.89 -3.06 -6.82
N ASN A 54 17.55 -1.95 -7.45
CA ASN A 54 18.47 -0.88 -7.79
C ASN A 54 18.21 0.32 -6.87
N LEU A 55 19.21 1.20 -6.76
CA LEU A 55 19.18 2.35 -5.86
C LEU A 55 19.54 3.65 -6.59
N GLY A 56 18.96 4.75 -6.14
CA GLY A 56 19.27 6.10 -6.59
C GLY A 56 19.07 7.14 -5.49
N GLY A 57 19.62 8.34 -5.69
CA GLY A 57 19.57 9.42 -4.69
C GLY A 57 20.27 9.02 -3.38
N THR A 58 19.58 9.15 -2.26
CA THR A 58 20.11 8.78 -0.93
C THR A 58 19.82 7.35 -0.48
N ALA A 59 19.08 6.57 -1.27
CA ALA A 59 18.67 5.23 -0.89
C ALA A 59 19.88 4.29 -0.77
N ARG A 60 19.91 3.50 0.30
CA ARG A 60 20.99 2.54 0.56
C ARG A 60 20.51 1.38 1.41
N PHE A 61 21.11 0.21 1.21
CA PHE A 61 21.00 -0.89 2.15
C PHE A 61 22.04 -0.70 3.25
N ASP A 62 21.57 -0.59 4.49
CA ASP A 62 22.40 -0.28 5.66
C ASP A 62 21.84 -1.03 6.87
N ASP A 63 22.69 -1.63 7.69
CA ASP A 63 22.30 -2.43 8.86
C ASP A 63 21.18 -3.48 8.60
N GLY A 64 21.16 -4.05 7.39
CA GLY A 64 20.18 -5.07 7.01
C GLY A 64 18.77 -4.56 6.70
N VAL A 65 18.61 -3.25 6.47
CA VAL A 65 17.35 -2.60 6.06
C VAL A 65 17.58 -1.70 4.85
N LEU A 66 16.51 -1.32 4.15
CA LEU A 66 16.56 -0.31 3.10
C LEU A 66 16.26 1.08 3.69
N ASN A 67 17.27 1.93 3.84
CA ASN A 67 17.09 3.33 4.20
C ASN A 67 16.84 4.15 2.92
N LEU A 68 15.65 4.75 2.76
CA LEU A 68 15.32 5.57 1.60
C LEU A 68 15.90 6.98 1.73
N VAL A 69 15.68 7.62 2.87
CA VAL A 69 16.23 8.94 3.22
C VAL A 69 16.81 8.92 4.63
N PRO A 70 17.97 9.55 4.86
CA PRO A 70 18.50 9.78 6.20
C PRO A 70 17.83 11.00 6.84
N MET A 71 18.09 11.22 8.13
CA MET A 71 17.67 12.39 8.92
C MET A 71 18.33 13.72 8.46
N ARG A 72 18.14 14.11 7.20
CA ARG A 72 18.72 15.26 6.50
C ARG A 72 17.64 15.94 5.66
N THR A 73 17.80 17.24 5.43
CA THR A 73 16.92 18.06 4.57
C THR A 73 17.42 18.07 3.14
N ARG A 74 16.53 18.44 2.19
CA ARG A 74 16.81 18.50 0.74
C ARG A 74 17.43 17.21 0.22
N VAL A 75 16.77 16.11 0.53
CA VAL A 75 17.16 14.77 0.07
C VAL A 75 15.96 14.04 -0.49
N ALA A 76 16.24 13.21 -1.48
CA ALA A 76 15.33 12.21 -1.97
C ALA A 76 16.12 10.94 -2.26
N GLY A 77 15.47 9.80 -2.09
CA GLY A 77 16.02 8.50 -2.42
C GLY A 77 14.99 7.67 -3.16
N VAL A 78 15.48 6.78 -4.02
CA VAL A 78 14.66 5.84 -4.78
C VAL A 78 15.29 4.46 -4.73
N ALA A 79 14.45 3.44 -4.60
CA ALA A 79 14.83 2.06 -4.76
C ALA A 79 13.78 1.36 -5.62
N TRP A 80 14.16 0.68 -6.69
CA TRP A 80 13.21 0.05 -7.59
C TRP A 80 13.59 -1.37 -7.93
N ASN A 81 12.56 -2.20 -8.12
CA ASN A 81 12.74 -3.54 -8.63
C ASN A 81 12.94 -3.47 -10.15
N GLY A 82 13.95 -4.17 -10.65
CA GLY A 82 14.39 -4.11 -12.05
C GLY A 82 13.57 -4.98 -13.00
N ILE A 83 12.60 -5.73 -12.49
CA ILE A 83 11.75 -6.63 -13.28
C ILE A 83 10.26 -6.28 -13.05
N PRO A 84 9.41 -6.47 -14.07
CA PRO A 84 7.98 -6.23 -13.94
C PRO A 84 7.29 -7.37 -13.18
N VAL A 85 6.14 -7.07 -12.60
CA VAL A 85 5.23 -8.05 -11.99
C VAL A 85 4.40 -8.74 -13.05
N ASP A 86 4.50 -10.06 -13.14
CA ASP A 86 3.84 -10.89 -14.17
C ASP A 86 2.54 -11.56 -13.70
N TYR A 87 2.00 -11.16 -12.54
CA TYR A 87 0.73 -11.64 -11.97
C TYR A 87 -0.24 -10.49 -11.67
N CYS A 88 -1.54 -10.80 -11.67
CA CYS A 88 -2.58 -9.76 -11.64
C CYS A 88 -3.20 -9.45 -10.29
N ASN A 89 -3.18 -10.41 -9.38
CA ASN A 89 -3.69 -10.22 -8.03
C ASN A 89 -2.54 -10.40 -7.06
N TRP A 90 -2.42 -9.47 -6.13
CA TRP A 90 -1.29 -9.47 -5.22
C TRP A 90 -1.66 -8.92 -3.85
N GLU A 91 -0.92 -9.37 -2.85
CA GLU A 91 -0.88 -8.79 -1.54
C GLU A 91 0.54 -8.29 -1.25
N LEU A 92 0.63 -7.04 -0.77
CA LEU A 92 1.85 -6.43 -0.30
C LEU A 92 1.75 -6.30 1.22
N ASN A 93 2.72 -6.84 1.94
CA ASN A 93 2.89 -6.57 3.35
C ASN A 93 4.17 -5.73 3.53
N ILE A 94 4.05 -4.55 4.11
CA ILE A 94 5.16 -3.62 4.31
C ILE A 94 5.36 -3.40 5.79
N TRP A 95 6.57 -3.65 6.27
CA TRP A 95 7.01 -3.27 7.61
C TRP A 95 8.06 -2.18 7.47
N PHE A 96 7.81 -1.02 8.06
CA PHE A 96 8.71 0.12 7.97
C PHE A 96 8.85 0.85 9.30
N SER A 97 9.84 1.72 9.39
CA SER A 97 10.00 2.66 10.49
C SER A 97 10.23 4.07 9.99
N VAL A 98 9.64 5.04 10.68
CA VAL A 98 9.88 6.47 10.45
C VAL A 98 10.41 7.07 11.73
N LYS A 99 11.59 7.69 11.67
CA LYS A 99 12.20 8.39 12.80
C LYS A 99 12.19 9.88 12.51
N THR A 100 11.78 10.69 13.48
CA THR A 100 11.70 12.15 13.39
C THR A 100 12.27 12.75 14.67
N LYS A 101 12.84 13.97 14.62
CA LYS A 101 13.34 14.65 15.83
C LYS A 101 12.37 15.67 16.43
N TYR A 102 11.62 16.38 15.59
CA TYR A 102 10.79 17.52 16.05
C TYR A 102 9.44 17.58 15.36
N ARG A 103 9.47 17.57 14.02
CA ARG A 103 8.31 17.52 13.14
C ARG A 103 8.56 16.42 12.13
N SER A 104 7.50 15.75 11.72
CA SER A 104 7.54 14.79 10.61
C SER A 104 8.11 15.44 9.35
N GLY A 105 8.73 14.62 8.50
CA GLY A 105 9.27 14.98 7.19
C GLY A 105 8.16 15.36 6.20
N ASP A 106 8.34 15.02 4.93
CA ASP A 106 7.28 15.10 3.92
C ASP A 106 6.60 13.74 3.74
N GLY A 107 7.39 12.66 3.65
CA GLY A 107 6.88 11.30 3.56
C GLY A 107 7.62 10.45 2.54
N TRP A 108 6.98 9.32 2.20
CA TRP A 108 7.49 8.36 1.24
C TRP A 108 6.36 7.69 0.48
N ALA A 109 6.68 6.95 -0.57
CA ALA A 109 5.70 6.27 -1.39
C ALA A 109 6.20 4.91 -1.88
N LEU A 110 5.26 4.00 -2.12
CA LEU A 110 5.44 2.80 -2.92
C LEU A 110 4.64 2.94 -4.21
N PHE A 111 5.33 2.86 -5.34
CA PHE A 111 4.76 2.89 -6.68
C PHE A 111 4.58 1.48 -7.22
N TYR A 112 3.51 1.30 -7.98
CA TYR A 112 3.32 0.23 -8.95
C TYR A 112 2.94 0.89 -10.29
N THR A 113 3.92 1.00 -11.19
CA THR A 113 3.84 1.85 -12.40
C THR A 113 4.27 1.11 -13.66
N GLU A 114 3.79 1.56 -14.83
CA GLU A 114 4.14 0.99 -16.14
C GLU A 114 5.66 0.93 -16.38
N GLU A 115 6.38 1.95 -15.92
CA GLU A 115 7.84 2.02 -15.95
C GLU A 115 8.38 2.13 -14.52
N PRO A 116 9.58 1.58 -14.24
CA PRO A 116 10.20 1.75 -12.93
C PRO A 116 10.55 3.22 -12.70
N ILE A 117 10.38 3.69 -11.46
CA ILE A 117 10.84 5.02 -11.06
C ILE A 117 12.34 4.91 -10.77
N THR A 118 13.18 5.49 -11.63
CA THR A 118 14.64 5.40 -11.56
C THR A 118 15.32 6.69 -11.12
N GLU A 119 14.58 7.80 -11.11
CA GLU A 119 15.07 9.13 -10.77
C GLU A 119 14.32 9.71 -9.58
N VAL A 120 14.91 10.74 -8.97
CA VAL A 120 14.32 11.48 -7.85
C VAL A 120 14.07 12.94 -8.23
N GLU A 121 12.97 13.50 -7.73
CA GLU A 121 12.62 14.91 -7.91
C GLU A 121 12.52 15.60 -6.53
N LEU A 122 13.26 16.70 -6.37
CA LEU A 122 13.30 17.49 -5.14
C LEU A 122 12.36 18.69 -5.17
N ASP A 123 11.88 19.08 -6.35
CA ASP A 123 10.93 20.17 -6.51
C ASP A 123 9.53 19.72 -6.02
N PRO A 124 9.00 20.29 -4.92
CA PRO A 124 7.67 19.96 -4.40
C PRO A 124 6.53 20.23 -5.39
N TYR A 125 6.75 21.00 -6.47
CA TYR A 125 5.76 21.19 -7.53
C TYR A 125 5.74 20.04 -8.54
N LYS A 126 6.77 19.18 -8.55
CA LYS A 126 6.99 18.15 -9.58
C LYS A 126 7.10 16.74 -9.03
N ASN A 127 7.12 16.57 -7.71
CA ASN A 127 7.26 15.24 -7.12
C ASN A 127 5.99 14.73 -6.42
N ALA A 128 5.90 13.39 -6.37
CA ALA A 128 5.08 12.64 -5.45
C ALA A 128 6.01 11.87 -4.51
N MET A 129 6.29 12.44 -3.33
CA MET A 129 7.19 11.86 -2.33
C MET A 129 8.58 11.50 -2.87
N GLY A 130 9.13 12.35 -3.74
CA GLY A 130 10.44 12.16 -4.37
C GLY A 130 10.42 11.42 -5.70
N GLY A 131 9.33 10.75 -6.08
CA GLY A 131 9.10 10.23 -7.44
C GLY A 131 8.44 11.27 -8.35
N PRO A 132 8.23 10.97 -9.65
CA PRO A 132 7.50 11.87 -10.56
C PRO A 132 6.06 12.05 -10.10
N ASN A 133 5.45 13.21 -10.41
CA ASN A 133 4.06 13.48 -10.05
C ASN A 133 3.03 13.19 -11.16
N ASP A 134 3.46 12.72 -12.33
CA ASP A 134 2.63 12.42 -13.52
C ASP A 134 2.83 10.99 -14.03
N TYR A 135 3.04 10.04 -13.12
CA TYR A 135 3.21 8.63 -13.43
C TYR A 135 1.95 7.97 -14.01
N ARG A 136 2.14 6.76 -14.57
CA ARG A 136 1.06 5.88 -15.08
C ARG A 136 1.02 4.63 -14.21
N GLY A 137 0.02 4.54 -13.35
CA GLY A 137 -0.10 3.48 -12.34
C GLY A 137 -0.62 4.02 -11.02
N ILE A 138 -0.27 3.36 -9.93
CA ILE A 138 -0.69 3.72 -8.57
C ILE A 138 0.51 4.02 -7.68
N ALA A 139 0.39 5.04 -6.85
CA ALA A 139 1.29 5.30 -5.73
C ALA A 139 0.53 5.16 -4.43
N LEU A 140 1.13 4.45 -3.48
CA LEU A 140 0.67 4.29 -2.12
C LEU A 140 1.47 5.30 -1.29
N ILE A 141 0.85 6.43 -0.98
CA ILE A 141 1.49 7.59 -0.37
C ILE A 141 1.41 7.49 1.14
N PHE A 142 2.55 7.63 1.80
CA PHE A 142 2.73 7.65 3.25
C PHE A 142 3.14 9.06 3.65
N ASP A 143 2.12 9.89 3.83
CA ASP A 143 2.27 11.32 4.06
C ASP A 143 2.41 11.63 5.54
N SER A 144 3.56 12.19 5.90
CA SER A 144 3.87 12.49 7.29
C SER A 144 3.62 13.95 7.64
N HIS A 145 3.34 14.82 6.65
CA HIS A 145 3.16 16.26 6.82
C HIS A 145 1.77 16.73 6.40
N ASN A 146 1.26 17.77 7.06
CA ASN A 146 0.08 18.44 6.57
C ASN A 146 0.45 19.71 5.79
N ASN A 147 0.47 19.64 4.47
CA ASN A 147 0.69 20.81 3.60
C ASN A 147 -0.60 21.61 3.34
N TYR A 148 -1.77 21.03 3.64
CA TYR A 148 -3.09 21.59 3.38
C TYR A 148 -3.95 21.61 4.64
N PHE A 149 -4.01 22.75 5.32
CA PHE A 149 -4.66 22.90 6.64
C PHE A 149 -6.08 22.32 6.77
N ARG A 150 -6.83 22.20 5.66
CA ARG A 150 -8.19 21.62 5.63
C ARG A 150 -8.21 20.09 5.76
N ASP A 151 -7.06 19.44 5.63
CA ASP A 151 -6.89 18.00 5.54
C ASP A 151 -6.82 17.27 6.91
N GLY A 152 -7.07 18.03 7.98
CA GLY A 152 -7.14 17.49 9.33
C GLY A 152 -5.81 16.91 9.79
N ASN A 153 -5.86 15.75 10.45
CA ASN A 153 -4.72 15.20 11.17
C ASN A 153 -3.86 14.29 10.29
N PHE A 154 -2.55 14.40 10.50
CA PHE A 154 -1.49 13.61 9.89
C PHE A 154 -0.71 12.88 10.99
N PRO A 155 -0.07 11.76 10.67
CA PRO A 155 0.22 11.23 9.33
C PRO A 155 -0.93 10.41 8.70
N ARG A 156 -0.93 10.29 7.37
CA ARG A 156 -1.93 9.57 6.60
C ARG A 156 -1.35 8.72 5.48
N LEU A 157 -1.98 7.58 5.28
CA LEU A 157 -1.71 6.67 4.19
C LEU A 157 -2.88 6.71 3.20
N TYR A 158 -2.60 6.81 1.91
CA TYR A 158 -3.63 6.82 0.88
C TYR A 158 -3.11 6.41 -0.50
N PRO A 159 -3.94 5.76 -1.34
CA PRO A 159 -3.59 5.50 -2.73
C PRO A 159 -3.87 6.71 -3.62
N VAL A 160 -3.05 6.89 -4.64
CA VAL A 160 -3.22 7.87 -5.73
C VAL A 160 -2.99 7.17 -7.05
N LEU A 161 -4.02 7.11 -7.88
CA LEU A 161 -3.98 6.51 -9.21
C LEU A 161 -3.87 7.60 -10.27
N LEU A 162 -2.89 7.51 -11.15
CA LEU A 162 -2.67 8.46 -12.24
C LEU A 162 -2.48 7.70 -13.57
N ASN A 163 -2.86 8.36 -14.66
CA ASN A 163 -2.80 7.82 -16.03
C ASN A 163 -1.81 8.56 -16.94
N GLY A 164 -1.04 9.50 -16.38
CA GLY A 164 -0.13 10.41 -17.09
C GLY A 164 -0.73 11.77 -17.49
N ASP A 165 -2.06 11.92 -17.51
CA ASP A 165 -2.72 13.16 -17.93
C ASP A 165 -2.89 14.16 -16.76
N TYR A 166 -2.88 13.65 -15.52
CA TYR A 166 -3.06 14.43 -14.29
C TYR A 166 -1.83 14.34 -13.40
N LYS A 167 -1.65 15.38 -12.57
CA LYS A 167 -0.52 15.46 -11.65
C LYS A 167 -0.96 15.34 -10.19
N TYR A 168 -0.21 14.59 -9.41
CA TYR A 168 -0.28 14.63 -7.95
C TYR A 168 0.11 16.02 -7.44
N SER A 169 -0.64 16.53 -6.46
CA SER A 169 -0.35 17.81 -5.82
C SER A 169 0.14 17.61 -4.39
N HIS A 170 1.46 17.67 -4.21
CA HIS A 170 2.11 17.61 -2.89
C HIS A 170 1.60 18.72 -1.95
N TYR A 171 1.43 19.92 -2.48
CA TYR A 171 0.89 21.08 -1.74
C TYR A 171 -0.51 20.86 -1.16
N HIS A 172 -1.29 19.97 -1.76
CA HIS A 172 -2.64 19.65 -1.30
C HIS A 172 -2.72 18.25 -0.68
N ASN A 173 -1.59 17.60 -0.36
CA ASN A 173 -1.53 16.22 0.15
C ASN A 173 -2.37 15.24 -0.70
N GLY A 174 -2.39 15.43 -2.03
CA GLY A 174 -3.20 14.63 -2.95
C GLY A 174 -4.72 14.73 -2.76
N TRP A 175 -5.23 15.77 -2.08
CA TRP A 175 -6.65 15.93 -1.72
C TRP A 175 -7.63 15.70 -2.88
N TYR A 176 -7.25 16.12 -4.09
CA TYR A 176 -8.10 16.00 -5.27
C TYR A 176 -7.92 14.67 -6.03
N GLN A 177 -6.95 13.85 -5.65
CA GLN A 177 -6.56 12.64 -6.37
C GLN A 177 -6.71 11.35 -5.55
N ARG A 178 -6.85 11.46 -4.23
CA ARG A 178 -6.97 10.30 -3.33
C ARG A 178 -8.44 9.99 -2.99
N PRO A 179 -8.95 8.78 -3.24
CA PRO A 179 -10.35 8.44 -2.98
C PRO A 179 -10.65 8.22 -1.50
N TYR A 180 -9.66 7.81 -0.71
CA TYR A 180 -9.78 7.57 0.73
C TYR A 180 -8.41 7.66 1.40
N SER A 181 -8.38 7.68 2.73
CA SER A 181 -7.15 7.63 3.52
C SER A 181 -7.34 6.90 4.85
N CYS A 182 -6.25 6.37 5.38
CA CYS A 182 -6.16 5.84 6.74
C CYS A 182 -5.15 6.63 7.57
N PRO A 183 -5.43 6.89 8.87
CA PRO A 183 -4.38 7.27 9.79
C PRO A 183 -3.43 6.08 10.02
N TYR A 184 -2.13 6.35 10.18
CA TYR A 184 -1.17 5.36 10.67
C TYR A 184 -0.40 5.92 11.87
N GLN A 185 -0.48 5.30 13.04
CA GLN A 185 0.00 5.89 14.29
C GLN A 185 1.33 5.29 14.74
N CYS A 186 2.40 5.53 13.98
CA CYS A 186 3.70 4.88 14.23
C CYS A 186 4.93 5.71 13.81
N VAL A 187 4.82 7.04 13.85
CA VAL A 187 5.98 7.96 13.82
C VAL A 187 6.83 7.74 15.08
N ASN A 188 8.15 7.69 14.92
CA ASN A 188 9.11 7.27 15.95
C ASN A 188 8.92 5.82 16.42
N GLY A 189 8.39 4.97 15.55
CA GLY A 189 8.17 3.56 15.80
C GLY A 189 8.16 2.75 14.51
N GLN A 190 7.51 1.59 14.57
CA GLN A 190 7.37 0.69 13.44
C GLN A 190 5.90 0.52 13.05
N CYS A 191 5.65 0.46 11.75
CA CYS A 191 4.34 0.36 11.14
C CYS A 191 4.25 -0.93 10.32
N LYS A 192 3.09 -1.57 10.34
CA LYS A 192 2.78 -2.68 9.43
C LYS A 192 1.58 -2.31 8.59
N ILE A 193 1.70 -2.40 7.27
CA ILE A 193 0.63 -2.06 6.34
C ILE A 193 0.44 -3.23 5.39
N ARG A 194 -0.81 -3.50 5.05
CA ARG A 194 -1.19 -4.46 4.02
C ARG A 194 -1.95 -3.77 2.90
N PHE A 195 -1.57 -4.06 1.68
CA PHE A 195 -2.33 -3.71 0.48
C PHE A 195 -2.71 -4.97 -0.26
N GLU A 196 -3.99 -5.15 -0.55
CA GLU A 196 -4.51 -6.30 -1.30
C GLU A 196 -5.15 -5.75 -2.58
N TYR A 197 -4.63 -6.14 -3.73
CA TYR A 197 -5.25 -5.89 -5.03
C TYR A 197 -5.75 -7.21 -5.60
N TRP A 198 -7.07 -7.38 -5.63
CA TRP A 198 -7.71 -8.62 -6.04
C TRP A 198 -8.99 -8.34 -6.82
N ASN A 199 -9.11 -8.89 -8.02
CA ASN A 199 -10.30 -8.77 -8.87
C ASN A 199 -10.76 -7.30 -9.03
N ARG A 200 -9.81 -6.40 -9.36
CA ARG A 200 -10.01 -4.94 -9.45
C ARG A 200 -10.41 -4.24 -8.14
N ASN A 201 -10.36 -4.91 -7.00
CA ASN A 201 -10.57 -4.28 -5.70
C ASN A 201 -9.22 -4.00 -5.06
N LEU A 202 -9.02 -2.77 -4.58
CA LEU A 202 -7.85 -2.38 -3.81
C LEU A 202 -8.27 -2.15 -2.36
N HIS A 203 -7.73 -2.94 -1.45
CA HIS A 203 -7.90 -2.81 -0.02
C HIS A 203 -6.59 -2.41 0.66
N MET A 204 -6.70 -1.58 1.68
CA MET A 204 -5.60 -1.05 2.46
C MET A 204 -5.92 -1.21 3.94
N THR A 205 -5.06 -1.92 4.66
CA THR A 205 -5.16 -2.12 6.09
C THR A 205 -3.92 -1.56 6.78
N ALA A 206 -4.11 -0.56 7.63
CA ALA A 206 -3.08 -0.04 8.51
C ALA A 206 -3.14 -0.74 9.87
N MET A 207 -2.00 -1.26 10.33
CA MET A 207 -1.88 -1.98 11.59
C MET A 207 -0.81 -1.35 12.49
N ASN A 208 -0.96 -1.52 13.79
CA ASN A 208 0.11 -1.22 14.74
C ASN A 208 1.23 -2.29 14.64
N TRP A 209 2.31 -2.12 15.40
CA TRP A 209 3.45 -3.05 15.37
C TRP A 209 3.12 -4.49 15.83
N ARG A 210 2.07 -4.65 16.66
CA ARG A 210 1.56 -5.96 17.13
C ARG A 210 0.70 -6.66 16.08
N GLY A 211 0.23 -5.94 15.07
CA GLY A 211 -0.67 -6.45 14.03
C GLY A 211 -2.14 -6.13 14.28
N ASP A 212 -2.48 -5.33 15.29
CA ASP A 212 -3.87 -4.92 15.50
C ASP A 212 -4.25 -3.89 14.42
N GLU A 213 -5.40 -4.11 13.78
CA GLU A 213 -5.94 -3.19 12.77
C GLU A 213 -6.31 -1.84 13.39
N LEU A 214 -5.80 -0.77 12.80
CA LEU A 214 -6.13 0.61 13.15
C LEU A 214 -7.11 1.23 12.16
N CYS A 215 -7.03 0.83 10.89
CA CYS A 215 -7.89 1.32 9.83
C CYS A 215 -7.89 0.36 8.65
N HIS A 216 -9.07 0.12 8.08
CA HIS A 216 -9.26 -0.56 6.82
C HIS A 216 -10.10 0.30 5.87
N ARG A 217 -9.66 0.43 4.62
CA ARG A 217 -10.36 1.12 3.54
C ARG A 217 -10.17 0.36 2.24
N GLY A 218 -11.11 0.48 1.32
CA GLY A 218 -10.94 -0.07 -0.02
C GLY A 218 -11.79 0.64 -1.05
N SER A 219 -11.49 0.35 -2.31
CA SER A 219 -12.28 0.77 -3.47
C SER A 219 -12.33 -0.38 -4.47
N SER A 220 -13.47 -0.48 -5.15
CA SER A 220 -13.69 -1.41 -6.25
C SER A 220 -13.32 -0.78 -7.59
N ASN A 221 -13.31 -1.63 -8.63
CA ASN A 221 -13.16 -1.26 -10.05
C ASN A 221 -11.91 -0.40 -10.36
N VAL A 222 -10.83 -0.64 -9.63
CA VAL A 222 -9.52 -0.04 -9.87
C VAL A 222 -8.86 -0.73 -11.05
N VAL A 223 -8.40 0.04 -12.03
CA VAL A 223 -7.62 -0.48 -13.17
C VAL A 223 -6.15 -0.11 -12.99
N LEU A 224 -5.29 -1.12 -12.83
CA LEU A 224 -3.84 -0.97 -12.75
C LEU A 224 -3.16 -1.44 -14.06
N PRO A 225 -1.98 -0.90 -14.40
CA PRO A 225 -1.22 -1.38 -15.55
C PRO A 225 -0.87 -2.86 -15.39
N ALA A 226 -0.77 -3.59 -16.50
CA ALA A 226 -0.18 -4.93 -16.51
C ALA A 226 1.35 -4.81 -16.54
N GLY A 227 2.08 -5.74 -15.91
CA GLY A 227 3.54 -5.71 -15.97
C GLY A 227 4.17 -4.52 -15.22
N GLY A 228 3.50 -3.98 -14.20
CA GLY A 228 4.03 -2.83 -13.47
C GLY A 228 5.27 -3.15 -12.63
N TYR A 229 6.03 -2.12 -12.29
CA TYR A 229 7.26 -2.19 -11.50
C TYR A 229 7.03 -1.63 -10.10
N PHE A 230 7.61 -2.27 -9.08
CA PHE A 230 7.65 -1.71 -7.74
C PHE A 230 8.79 -0.69 -7.59
N SER A 231 8.49 0.47 -7.03
CA SER A 231 9.50 1.47 -6.68
C SER A 231 9.17 2.17 -5.37
N PHE A 232 10.11 2.23 -4.44
CA PHE A 232 10.04 3.06 -3.25
C PHE A 232 10.71 4.41 -3.52
N THR A 233 10.07 5.49 -3.11
CA THR A 233 10.70 6.80 -3.04
C THR A 233 10.48 7.43 -1.68
N ALA A 234 11.37 8.31 -1.26
CA ALA A 234 11.14 9.18 -0.12
C ALA A 234 11.73 10.55 -0.35
N PHE A 235 11.18 11.55 0.33
CA PHE A 235 11.53 12.95 0.15
C PHE A 235 11.55 13.70 1.48
N ASN A 236 12.55 14.56 1.66
CA ASN A 236 12.63 15.53 2.74
C ASN A 236 12.97 16.90 2.16
N ASN A 237 12.08 17.87 2.29
CA ASN A 237 12.34 19.25 1.89
C ASN A 237 13.05 20.02 3.00
N TYR A 238 12.28 20.52 3.99
CA TYR A 238 12.77 21.36 5.09
C TYR A 238 12.80 20.61 6.42
N GLN A 239 11.94 19.62 6.58
CA GLN A 239 11.83 18.76 7.74
C GLN A 239 12.79 17.58 7.60
N ARG A 240 13.09 16.92 8.72
CA ARG A 240 14.05 15.80 8.77
C ARG A 240 13.34 14.59 9.34
N GLU A 241 13.22 13.57 8.51
CA GLU A 241 12.88 12.22 8.94
C GLU A 241 13.83 11.20 8.32
N SER A 242 13.95 10.04 8.96
CA SER A 242 14.58 8.86 8.39
C SER A 242 13.49 7.84 8.09
N VAL A 243 13.51 7.27 6.89
CA VAL A 243 12.55 6.25 6.47
C VAL A 243 13.32 4.96 6.16
N ASP A 244 13.03 3.92 6.93
CA ASP A 244 13.63 2.60 6.79
C ASP A 244 12.54 1.56 6.43
N ILE A 245 12.69 0.87 5.31
CA ILE A 245 11.88 -0.32 4.98
C ILE A 245 12.55 -1.53 5.62
N LEU A 246 11.85 -2.17 6.55
CA LEU A 246 12.33 -3.30 7.34
C LEU A 246 11.96 -4.63 6.68
N GLU A 247 10.82 -4.67 6.00
CA GLU A 247 10.34 -5.79 5.21
C GLU A 247 9.40 -5.27 4.11
N PHE A 248 9.52 -5.83 2.91
CA PHE A 248 8.55 -5.72 1.84
C PHE A 248 8.29 -7.11 1.30
N LYS A 249 7.10 -7.65 1.58
CA LYS A 249 6.71 -9.00 1.16
C LYS A 249 5.65 -8.89 0.08
N VAL A 250 5.91 -9.55 -1.05
CA VAL A 250 5.01 -9.59 -2.19
C VAL A 250 4.52 -11.01 -2.42
N GLU A 251 3.21 -11.19 -2.38
CA GLU A 251 2.57 -12.47 -2.60
C GLU A 251 1.54 -12.36 -3.72
N GLU A 252 1.60 -13.25 -4.69
CA GLU A 252 0.54 -13.44 -5.67
C GLU A 252 -0.64 -14.15 -5.01
N ILE A 253 -1.86 -13.73 -5.35
CA ILE A 253 -3.10 -14.40 -4.94
C ILE A 253 -3.54 -15.36 -6.05
N LEU A 254 -3.40 -16.66 -5.79
CA LEU A 254 -3.71 -17.77 -6.67
C LEU A 254 -5.21 -18.09 -6.64
N ASP A 255 -5.96 -17.47 -7.54
CA ASP A 255 -7.41 -17.71 -7.70
C ASP A 255 -7.79 -18.30 -9.07
N GLY A 256 -6.79 -18.58 -9.92
CA GLY A 256 -7.00 -19.09 -11.27
C GLY A 256 -7.58 -18.06 -12.25
N SER A 257 -7.69 -16.79 -11.83
CA SER A 257 -8.06 -15.72 -12.76
C SER A 257 -6.91 -15.42 -13.69
N GLU A 258 -7.20 -15.35 -14.99
CA GLU A 258 -6.27 -14.76 -15.94
C GLU A 258 -6.19 -13.26 -15.68
N CYS A 259 -5.02 -12.71 -15.95
CA CYS A 259 -4.89 -11.27 -16.06
C CYS A 259 -5.96 -10.75 -17.02
N PHE A 260 -6.80 -9.82 -16.55
CA PHE A 260 -7.76 -9.17 -17.43
C PHE A 260 -7.03 -8.66 -18.67
N ASP A 261 -7.52 -9.04 -19.86
CA ASP A 261 -7.05 -8.48 -21.13
C ASP A 261 -7.20 -6.95 -21.04
N ARG A 262 -6.06 -6.25 -21.05
CA ARG A 262 -5.93 -4.84 -20.64
C ARG A 262 -5.29 -3.96 -21.73
N ASP A 263 -5.10 -4.49 -22.93
CA ASP A 263 -4.55 -3.72 -24.06
C ASP A 263 -5.39 -2.44 -24.29
N GLY A 264 -4.82 -1.30 -23.90
CA GLY A 264 -5.38 0.04 -24.14
C GLY A 264 -6.24 0.66 -23.01
N GLU A 265 -6.51 -0.01 -21.88
CA GLU A 265 -7.22 0.63 -20.76
C GLU A 265 -6.27 1.50 -19.93
N LYS A 266 -6.47 2.83 -19.94
CA LYS A 266 -5.74 3.76 -19.05
C LYS A 266 -6.09 3.50 -17.57
N PRO A 267 -5.14 3.66 -16.62
CA PRO A 267 -5.44 3.60 -15.20
C PRO A 267 -6.58 4.55 -14.81
N LYS A 268 -7.59 4.05 -14.12
CA LYS A 268 -8.75 4.84 -13.69
C LYS A 268 -9.39 4.26 -12.43
N TRP A 269 -9.98 5.16 -11.64
CA TRP A 269 -11.03 4.80 -10.70
C TRP A 269 -12.34 4.69 -11.49
N ASP A 270 -13.19 3.74 -11.15
CA ASP A 270 -14.58 3.81 -11.60
C ASP A 270 -15.34 4.77 -10.67
N HIS A 271 -15.93 5.81 -11.25
CA HIS A 271 -16.55 6.89 -10.48
C HIS A 271 -17.95 6.51 -9.95
N ASP A 272 -18.44 5.30 -10.25
CA ASP A 272 -19.77 4.82 -9.86
C ASP A 272 -19.83 4.23 -8.44
N THR A 273 -18.72 4.22 -7.68
CA THR A 273 -18.72 3.78 -6.28
C THR A 273 -18.10 4.84 -5.35
N TYR A 274 -18.95 5.76 -4.89
CA TYR A 274 -18.75 6.58 -3.68
C TYR A 274 -19.92 6.38 -2.72
#